data_AF-A0A0F9Y2W8-F1
#
_entry.id   AF-A0A0F9Y2W8-F1
#
_cell.length_a   1.000
_cell.length_b   1.000
_cell.length_c   1.000
_cell.angle_alpha   90.00
_cell.angle_beta   90.00
_cell.angle_gamma   90.00
#
_symmetry.space_group_name_H-M   'P 1'
#
loop_
_entity.id
_entity.type
_entity.pdbx_description
1 polymer ?
#
loop_
_entity_poly.entity_id
_entity_poly.type
_entity_poly.pdbx_seq_one_letter_code
_entity_poly.pdbx_strand_id
1 'polypeptide(L)' 'MQSVMIFIGVLVGFLITVVLFSAIFALPVLWLWNVLCPDIFGLQEIGFLQAWGLSILCGFLFKSHNSK' A
#
# COMPACT_ATOMS: atom_id res chain seq x y z
N MET A 1 4.02 -33.39 4.29
CA MET A 1 5.06 -32.34 4.40
C MET A 1 5.21 -31.51 3.12
N GLN A 2 5.23 -32.13 1.93
CA GLN A 2 5.36 -31.44 0.64
C GLN A 2 4.31 -30.35 0.38
N SER A 3 3.03 -30.61 0.66
CA SER A 3 1.95 -29.64 0.42
C SER A 3 2.03 -28.38 1.29
N VAL A 4 2.56 -28.48 2.51
CA VAL A 4 2.69 -27.36 3.45
C VAL A 4 3.77 -26.39 2.99
N MET A 5 4.89 -26.90 2.46
CA MET A 5 5.98 -26.07 1.94
C MET A 5 5.55 -25.25 0.72
N ILE A 6 4.76 -25.85 -0.18
CA ILE A 6 4.21 -25.15 -1.35
C ILE A 6 3.24 -24.05 -0.91
N PHE A 7 2.39 -24.33 0.08
CA PHE A 7 1.43 -23.35 0.59
C PHE A 7 2.12 -22.12 1.18
N ILE A 8 3.19 -22.33 1.96
CA ILE A 8 4.01 -21.25 2.52
C ILE A 8 4.69 -20.46 1.39
N GLY A 9 5.27 -21.13 0.39
CA GLY A 9 5.91 -20.47 -0.74
C GLY A 9 4.94 -19.59 -1.54
N VAL A 10 3.72 -20.07 -1.80
CA VAL A 10 2.68 -19.31 -2.50
C VAL A 10 2.23 -18.11 -1.68
N LEU A 11 2.04 -18.27 -0.37
CA LEU A 11 1.59 -17.18 0.51
C LEU A 11 2.66 -16.07 0.60
N VAL A 12 3.93 -16.44 0.71
CA VAL A 12 5.05 -15.49 0.70
C VAL A 12 5.17 -14.78 -0.65
N GLY A 13 5.09 -15.54 -1.76
CA GLY A 13 5.13 -14.96 -3.12
C GLY A 13 3.98 -13.98 -3.38
N PHE A 14 2.79 -14.31 -2.89
CA PHE A 14 1.64 -13.42 -2.96
C PHE A 14 1.86 -12.14 -2.16
N LEU A 15 2.37 -12.25 -0.93
CA LEU A 15 2.63 -11.08 -0.08
C LEU A 15 3.66 -10.14 -0.73
N ILE A 16 4.75 -10.68 -1.29
CA ILE A 16 5.77 -9.91 -1.99
C ILE A 16 5.19 -9.19 -3.21
N THR A 17 4.35 -9.89 -3.99
CA THR A 17 3.72 -9.30 -5.18
C THR A 17 2.78 -8.15 -4.80
N VAL A 18 1.99 -8.32 -3.74
CA VAL A 18 1.09 -7.27 -3.23
C VAL A 18 1.87 -6.05 -2.74
N VAL A 19 2.98 -6.27 -2.03
CA VAL A 19 3.89 -5.21 -1.54
C VAL A 19 4.50 -4.44 -2.71
N LEU A 20 4.99 -5.14 -3.75
CA LEU A 20 5.53 -4.50 -4.95
C LEU A 20 4.47 -3.70 -5.73
N PHE A 21 3.28 -4.26 -5.91
CA PHE A 21 2.17 -3.56 -6.55
C PHE A 21 1.78 -2.30 -5.78
N SER A 22 1.69 -2.41 -4.45
CA SER A 22 1.40 -1.28 -3.56
C SER A 22 2.46 -0.18 -3.66
N ALA A 23 3.74 -0.55 -3.80
CA ALA A 23 4.83 0.42 -3.96
C ALA A 23 4.74 1.21 -5.28
N ILE A 24 4.27 0.59 -6.36
CA ILE A 24 4.01 1.27 -7.63
C ILE A 24 2.86 2.27 -7.49
N PHE A 25 1.79 1.89 -6.77
CA PHE A 25 0.67 2.80 -6.48
C PHE A 25 1.03 3.92 -5.50
N ALA A 26 2.10 3.79 -4.71
CA ALA A 26 2.57 4.85 -3.82
C ALA A 26 3.19 6.05 -4.57
N LEU A 27 3.69 5.86 -5.79
CA LEU A 27 4.26 6.93 -6.61
C LEU A 27 3.26 8.06 -6.93
N PRO A 28 2.08 7.77 -7.53
CA PRO A 28 1.09 8.82 -7.77
C PRO A 28 0.58 9.42 -6.46
N VAL A 29 0.47 8.63 -5.38
CA VAL A 29 0.05 9.14 -4.06
C VAL A 29 1.05 10.17 -3.52
N LEU A 30 2.36 9.90 -3.62
CA LEU A 30 3.40 10.84 -3.21
C LEU A 30 3.35 12.14 -4.03
N TRP A 31 3.23 12.02 -5.35
CA TRP A 31 3.22 13.16 -6.26
C TRP A 31 1.99 14.04 -6.02
N LEU A 32 0.82 13.41 -5.91
CA LEU A 32 -0.43 14.11 -5.67
C LEU A 32 -0.46 14.76 -4.28
N TRP A 33 0.09 14.09 -3.26
CA TRP A 33 0.19 14.66 -1.92
C TRP A 33 1.07 15.90 -1.94
N ASN A 34 2.30 15.82 -2.45
CA ASN A 34 3.24 16.95 -2.40
C ASN A 34 2.77 18.17 -3.23
N VAL A 35 1.92 17.96 -4.24
CA VAL A 35 1.33 19.06 -5.02
C VAL A 35 0.10 19.68 -4.32
N LEU A 36 -0.77 18.86 -3.71
CA LEU A 36 -2.07 19.34 -3.23
C LEU A 36 -2.09 19.61 -1.72
N CYS A 37 -1.59 18.68 -0.91
CA CYS A 37 -1.76 18.75 0.55
C CYS A 37 -0.95 19.88 1.22
N PRO A 38 0.31 20.12 0.85
CA PRO A 38 1.07 21.26 1.36
C PRO A 38 0.47 22.60 1.00
N ASP A 39 0.02 22.77 -0.24
CA ASP A 39 -0.49 24.04 -0.73
C ASP A 39 -1.89 24.35 -0.16
N ILE A 40 -2.79 23.36 -0.16
CA ILE A 40 -4.19 23.55 0.24
C ILE A 40 -4.37 23.52 1.77
N PHE A 41 -3.66 22.63 2.47
CA PHE A 41 -3.85 22.39 3.90
C PHE A 41 -2.68 22.88 4.77
N GLY A 42 -1.59 23.37 4.17
CA GLY A 42 -0.39 23.76 4.91
C GLY A 42 0.37 22.59 5.54
N LEU A 43 0.19 21.37 5.02
CA LEU A 43 0.87 20.17 5.53
C LEU A 43 2.30 20.04 5.00
N GLN A 44 3.11 19.24 5.67
CA GLN A 44 4.46 18.95 5.21
C GLN A 44 4.45 17.93 4.05
N GLU A 45 5.43 18.04 3.16
CA GLU A 45 5.70 17.05 2.13
C GLU A 45 6.01 15.68 2.75
N ILE A 46 5.56 14.62 2.08
CA ILE A 46 5.78 13.24 2.52
C ILE A 46 6.84 12.54 1.67
N GLY A 47 7.64 11.70 2.31
CA GLY A 47 8.58 10.81 1.65
C GLY A 47 7.91 9.56 1.07
N PHE A 48 8.64 8.80 0.27
CA PHE A 48 8.14 7.57 -0.38
C PHE A 48 7.58 6.55 0.62
N LEU A 49 8.29 6.33 1.74
CA LEU A 49 7.83 5.43 2.81
C LEU A 49 6.52 5.90 3.48
N GLN A 50 6.35 7.21 3.65
CA GLN A 50 5.11 7.78 4.22
C GLN A 50 3.94 7.66 3.25
N ALA A 51 4.15 7.97 1.97
CA ALA A 51 3.12 7.78 0.93
C ALA A 51 2.71 6.31 0.79
N TRP A 52 3.67 5.39 0.90
CA TRP A 52 3.41 3.97 0.86
C TRP A 52 2.65 3.48 2.09
N GLY A 53 3.05 3.90 3.29
CA GLY A 53 2.32 3.62 4.53
C GLY A 53 0.89 4.16 4.50
N LEU A 54 0.67 5.37 3.96
CA LEU A 54 -0.66 5.95 3.80
C LEU A 54 -1.52 5.16 2.84
N SER A 55 -0.95 4.69 1.72
CA SER A 55 -1.63 3.84 0.74
C SER A 55 -2.10 2.53 1.38
N ILE A 56 -1.26 1.91 2.22
CA ILE A 56 -1.60 0.71 2.98
C ILE A 56 -2.68 1.00 4.03
N LEU A 57 -2.60 2.13 4.73
CA LEU A 57 -3.57 2.55 5.75
C LEU A 57 -4.95 2.77 5.13
N CYS A 58 -5.04 3.48 4.00
CA CYS A 58 -6.26 3.60 3.22
C CYS A 58 -6.78 2.22 2.78
N GLY A 59 -5.90 1.33 2.38
CA GLY A 59 -6.24 -0.06 2.11
C GLY A 59 -6.88 -0.77 3.30
N PHE A 60 -6.39 -0.56 4.53
CA PHE A 60 -7.03 -1.12 5.73
C PHE A 60 -8.35 -0.43 6.08
N LEU A 61 -8.41 0.90 5.95
CA LEU A 61 -9.54 1.71 6.41
C LEU A 61 -10.75 1.60 5.47
N PHE A 62 -10.51 1.48 4.17
CA PHE A 62 -11.56 1.40 3.14
C PHE A 62 -11.79 0.00 2.59
N LYS A 63 -11.12 -1.03 3.10
CA LYS A 63 -11.42 -2.43 2.73
C LYS A 63 -12.79 -2.82 3.27
N SER A 64 -13.79 -2.60 2.43
CA SER A 64 -15.17 -3.00 2.64
C SER A 64 -15.23 -4.50 2.90
N HIS A 65 -15.66 -4.88 4.10
CA HIS A 65 -16.14 -6.22 4.39
C HIS A 65 -17.42 -6.43 3.58
N ASN A 66 -17.29 -6.86 2.33
CA ASN A 66 -18.40 -7.45 1.60
C ASN A 66 -18.65 -8.83 2.21
N SER A 67 -19.42 -8.85 3.30
CA SER A 67 -20.03 -10.06 3.83
C SER A 67 -21.09 -10.51 2.82
N LYS A 68 -20.73 -11.46 1.97
CA LYS A 68 -21.71 -12.32 1.30
C LYS A 68 -21.69 -13.66 1.99
#